data_AF-G2I5Z5-F1
#
_entry.id   AF-G2I5Z5-F1
#
_cell.length_a   1.000
_cell.length_b   1.000
_cell.length_c   1.000
_cell.angle_alpha   90.00
_cell.angle_beta   90.00
_cell.angle_gamma   90.00
#
_symmetry.space_group_name_H-M   'P 1'
#
loop_
_entity.id
_entity.type
_entity.pdbx_description
1 polymer ?
#
loop_
_entity_poly.entity_id
_entity_poly.type
_entity_poly.pdbx_seq_one_letter_code
_entity_poly.pdbx_strand_id
1 'polypeptide(L)'
;MKRSIARCLLAAAGLVASLMPGGRACAQDDVVARGEYVAITSDCAACHTVPGGAPFAGGLAFHLPTGTLYAPNITPDPKVGIGQYSEAEFARALQKGIRRDGASLYPAMPYPSYARMTDEDMHALYAYFMHGVKPVATPVVQNGMTWPLSMRWPLTVWRWLFAPDPQHIRRAMAVRQFSDPLVARGSYLVEGPGHCGACHTPRAITMQEKALTAQDGSLYLSGGDAVDGWRPVSLRGEDRTGLGRWNEQDITRFLATGRMPLGAAFGGMTDAIGHGTQHMSDEDRLAIARYLKTLSPAAHTVAGGWTYDPAAGQALHAGDVSARGARLYVDSCAACHRTDGHGYPTTFPPLAGNPVVMDPAPDSLIHIVLEGNTLRATRQAPSAFVMPGFAARMDDAAVADTVTFIRAAWGNSAPAVTAGDVAKVRRTLSSAHPSASLPLN
;
A
#
# COMPACT_ATOMS: atom_id res chain seq x y z
N MET A 1 69.27 -6.54 40.82
CA MET A 1 69.52 -6.00 42.18
C MET A 1 68.28 -5.18 42.56
N LYS A 2 67.41 -5.44 43.54
CA LYS A 2 67.29 -6.30 44.74
C LYS A 2 65.77 -6.71 44.83
N ARG A 3 65.42 -8.01 44.96
CA ARG A 3 64.81 -8.72 46.14
C ARG A 3 63.62 -7.98 46.80
N SER A 4 62.45 -8.54 47.19
CA SER A 4 62.03 -9.90 47.64
C SER A 4 60.48 -9.91 47.75
N ILE A 5 59.72 -10.90 47.21
CA ILE A 5 59.03 -12.05 47.86
C ILE A 5 58.19 -11.81 49.15
N ALA A 6 56.85 -11.93 48.97
CA ALA A 6 55.76 -12.60 49.74
C ALA A 6 55.46 -12.35 51.25
N ARG A 7 54.17 -12.05 51.57
CA ARG A 7 53.19 -12.99 52.20
C ARG A 7 51.81 -12.35 52.50
N CYS A 8 50.77 -13.21 52.44
CA CYS A 8 49.34 -13.00 52.68
C CYS A 8 48.94 -12.55 54.10
N LEU A 9 47.75 -11.94 54.27
CA LEU A 9 46.57 -12.52 54.97
C LEU A 9 45.42 -11.49 55.19
N LEU A 10 44.23 -11.89 54.72
CA LEU A 10 42.84 -11.72 55.18
C LEU A 10 42.19 -10.36 55.58
N ALA A 11 41.09 -10.10 54.84
CA ALA A 11 39.71 -9.84 55.31
C ALA A 11 39.29 -8.44 55.80
N ALA A 12 38.40 -7.80 55.03
CA ALA A 12 37.06 -7.42 55.48
C ALA A 12 36.17 -7.05 54.27
N ALA A 13 34.97 -7.63 54.25
CA ALA A 13 33.96 -7.45 53.23
C ALA A 13 33.32 -6.06 53.30
N GLY A 14 33.11 -5.46 52.13
CA GLY A 14 32.31 -4.25 51.94
C GLY A 14 31.57 -4.34 50.60
N LEU A 15 30.43 -5.03 50.60
CA LEU A 15 29.53 -5.17 49.47
C LEU A 15 28.82 -3.82 49.25
N VAL A 16 29.24 -3.04 48.26
CA VAL A 16 28.44 -1.93 47.74
C VAL A 16 28.01 -2.29 46.33
N ALA A 17 26.92 -3.06 46.23
CA ALA A 17 26.21 -3.25 44.99
C ALA A 17 25.54 -1.92 44.62
N SER A 18 26.22 -1.15 43.76
CA SER A 18 25.63 0.02 43.13
C SER A 18 24.59 -0.46 42.12
N LEU A 19 23.31 -0.43 42.50
CA LEU A 19 22.18 -0.56 41.59
C LEU A 19 22.21 0.60 40.61
N MET A 20 22.73 0.38 39.39
CA MET A 20 22.58 1.32 38.29
C MET A 20 21.14 1.29 37.76
N PRO A 21 20.38 2.40 37.78
CA PRO A 21 19.01 2.45 37.25
C PRO A 21 18.92 2.47 35.71
N GLY A 22 20.04 2.38 34.98
CA GLY A 22 20.10 2.69 33.54
C GLY A 22 19.56 1.62 32.57
N GLY A 23 19.29 0.39 33.02
CA GLY A 23 18.89 -0.70 32.11
C GLY A 23 17.44 -0.67 31.65
N ARG A 24 16.53 -0.02 32.41
CA ARG A 24 15.08 -0.10 32.16
C ARG A 24 14.57 0.98 31.20
N ALA A 25 15.20 2.15 31.19
CA ALA A 25 14.89 3.24 30.25
C ALA A 25 15.33 2.90 28.82
N CYS A 26 16.57 2.43 28.63
CA CYS A 26 17.04 2.01 27.30
C CYS A 26 16.21 0.87 26.69
N ALA A 27 15.74 -0.07 27.52
CA ALA A 27 14.87 -1.16 27.04
C ALA A 27 13.48 -0.67 26.62
N GLN A 28 12.93 0.35 27.29
CA GLN A 28 11.64 0.93 26.93
C GLN A 28 11.74 1.79 25.67
N ASP A 29 12.81 2.57 25.53
CA ASP A 29 13.07 3.38 24.33
C ASP A 29 13.24 2.51 23.08
N ASP A 30 13.89 1.34 23.21
CA ASP A 30 14.03 0.36 22.12
C ASP A 30 12.67 -0.24 21.68
N VAL A 31 11.81 -0.59 22.65
CA VAL A 31 10.45 -1.08 22.37
C VAL A 31 9.59 -0.02 21.68
N VAL A 32 9.68 1.25 22.10
CA VAL A 32 8.96 2.36 21.46
C VAL A 32 9.47 2.60 20.04
N ALA A 33 10.79 2.59 19.81
CA ALA A 33 11.38 2.73 18.48
C ALA A 33 10.98 1.57 17.56
N ARG A 34 10.96 0.33 18.06
CA ARG A 34 10.42 -0.82 17.33
C ARG A 34 8.95 -0.62 17.00
N GLY A 35 8.15 -0.13 17.94
CA GLY A 35 6.73 0.13 17.75
C GLY A 35 6.46 1.19 16.68
N GLU A 36 7.29 2.24 16.62
CA GLU A 36 7.26 3.23 15.55
C GLU A 36 7.52 2.57 14.19
N TYR A 37 8.54 1.72 14.11
CA TYR A 37 8.84 0.97 12.89
C TYR A 37 7.71 0.02 12.48
N VAL A 38 7.06 -0.64 13.45
CA VAL A 38 5.88 -1.47 13.18
C VAL A 38 4.71 -0.62 12.68
N ALA A 39 4.47 0.56 13.24
CA ALA A 39 3.43 1.48 12.77
C ALA A 39 3.67 1.96 11.32
N ILE A 40 4.93 2.21 10.96
CA ILE A 40 5.37 2.56 9.61
C ILE A 40 5.14 1.40 8.64
N THR A 41 5.65 0.21 8.98
CA THR A 41 5.51 -1.00 8.13
C THR A 41 4.08 -1.49 8.01
N SER A 42 3.22 -1.10 8.96
CA SER A 42 1.78 -1.39 8.96
C SER A 42 0.93 -0.26 8.36
N ASP A 43 1.58 0.76 7.82
CA ASP A 43 1.00 1.92 7.12
C ASP A 43 -0.10 2.65 7.91
N CYS A 44 0.02 2.70 9.25
CA CYS A 44 -1.03 3.26 10.12
C CYS A 44 -1.31 4.73 9.80
N ALA A 45 -0.29 5.49 9.41
CA ALA A 45 -0.39 6.91 9.14
C ALA A 45 -1.19 7.23 7.86
N ALA A 46 -1.12 6.38 6.82
CA ALA A 46 -1.85 6.60 5.57
C ALA A 46 -3.36 6.63 5.78
N CYS A 47 -3.88 5.85 6.72
CA CYS A 47 -5.31 5.84 7.05
C CYS A 47 -5.67 6.80 8.19
N HIS A 48 -4.83 6.90 9.22
CA HIS A 48 -5.18 7.63 10.44
C HIS A 48 -4.64 9.07 10.49
N THR A 49 -4.11 9.62 9.41
CA THR A 49 -3.64 11.00 9.34
C THR A 49 -4.23 11.69 8.13
N VAL A 50 -4.92 12.82 8.33
CA VAL A 50 -5.33 13.68 7.21
C VAL A 50 -4.14 14.50 6.70
N PRO A 51 -4.07 14.81 5.39
CA PRO A 51 -3.04 15.70 4.85
C PRO A 51 -2.97 17.04 5.61
N GLY A 52 -1.78 17.41 6.09
CA GLY A 52 -1.57 18.63 6.90
C GLY A 52 -2.10 18.56 8.34
N GLY A 53 -2.71 17.44 8.75
CA GLY A 53 -3.20 17.22 10.11
C GLY A 53 -2.14 16.70 11.08
N ALA A 54 -2.54 16.60 12.35
CA ALA A 54 -1.69 15.98 13.37
C ALA A 54 -1.60 14.45 13.13
N PRO A 55 -0.41 13.84 13.29
CA PRO A 55 -0.23 12.40 13.11
C PRO A 55 -1.23 11.57 13.91
N PHE A 56 -1.83 10.57 13.26
CA PHE A 56 -2.73 9.59 13.86
C PHE A 56 -4.04 10.13 14.46
N ALA A 57 -4.36 11.42 14.24
CA ALA A 57 -5.55 12.07 14.79
C ALA A 57 -6.87 11.66 14.09
N GLY A 58 -6.80 10.80 13.07
CA GLY A 58 -7.94 10.32 12.31
C GLY A 58 -8.55 11.38 11.38
N GLY A 59 -9.75 11.10 10.87
CA GLY A 59 -10.54 12.02 10.07
C GLY A 59 -10.47 11.80 8.56
N LEU A 60 -9.58 10.93 8.07
CA LEU A 60 -9.53 10.61 6.64
C LEU A 60 -10.81 9.91 6.20
N ALA A 61 -11.40 10.41 5.11
CA ALA A 61 -12.63 9.89 4.53
C ALA A 61 -12.32 8.81 3.48
N PHE A 62 -13.04 7.68 3.56
CA PHE A 62 -13.04 6.62 2.55
C PHE A 62 -14.41 6.57 1.91
N HIS A 63 -14.47 6.82 0.60
CA HIS A 63 -15.73 6.91 -0.14
C HIS A 63 -16.09 5.55 -0.73
N LEU A 64 -16.90 4.79 0.00
CA LEU A 64 -17.40 3.52 -0.47
C LEU A 64 -18.73 3.71 -1.23
N PRO A 65 -19.10 2.78 -2.14
CA PRO A 65 -20.43 2.78 -2.76
C PRO A 65 -21.59 2.75 -1.74
N THR A 66 -21.30 2.37 -0.50
CA THR A 66 -22.24 2.13 0.60
C THR A 66 -22.27 3.27 1.64
N GLY A 67 -21.51 4.34 1.42
CA GLY A 67 -21.40 5.49 2.32
C GLY A 67 -19.95 5.91 2.56
N THR A 68 -19.74 6.86 3.47
CA THR A 68 -18.39 7.34 3.81
C THR A 68 -17.96 6.82 5.18
N LEU A 69 -16.80 6.18 5.25
CA LEU A 69 -16.15 5.81 6.50
C LEU A 69 -15.10 6.85 6.86
N TYR A 70 -14.95 7.16 8.14
CA TYR A 70 -13.88 8.01 8.64
C TYR A 70 -12.93 7.21 9.53
N ALA A 71 -11.61 7.34 9.31
CA ALA A 71 -10.62 6.73 10.17
C ALA A 71 -10.69 7.34 11.58
N PRO A 72 -10.76 6.53 12.66
CA PRO A 72 -10.80 7.05 14.02
C PRO A 72 -9.45 7.67 14.42
N ASN A 73 -9.48 8.50 15.45
CA ASN A 73 -8.29 8.98 16.14
C ASN A 73 -7.67 7.82 16.93
N ILE A 74 -6.39 7.52 16.70
CA ILE A 74 -5.65 6.45 17.39
C ILE A 74 -4.47 6.99 18.22
N THR A 75 -4.47 8.29 18.52
CA THR A 75 -3.55 8.87 19.51
C THR A 75 -3.92 8.41 20.92
N PRO A 76 -3.04 8.53 21.94
CA PRO A 76 -3.34 8.12 23.31
C PRO A 76 -4.25 9.10 24.06
N ASP A 77 -4.98 9.97 23.34
CA ASP A 77 -6.00 10.82 23.98
C ASP A 77 -7.07 9.94 24.66
N PRO A 78 -7.39 10.17 25.93
CA PRO A 78 -8.30 9.31 26.68
C PRO A 78 -9.78 9.54 26.35
N LYS A 79 -10.16 10.61 25.65
CA LYS A 79 -11.56 10.93 25.36
C LYS A 79 -11.96 10.54 23.95
N VAL A 80 -11.12 10.85 22.97
CA VAL A 80 -11.42 10.67 21.54
C VAL A 80 -10.47 9.68 20.85
N GLY A 81 -9.34 9.34 21.48
CA GLY A 81 -8.35 8.40 20.99
C GLY A 81 -8.43 7.02 21.66
N ILE A 82 -7.30 6.30 21.66
CA ILE A 82 -7.17 4.97 22.26
C ILE A 82 -6.63 4.99 23.69
N GLY A 83 -6.53 6.14 24.34
CA GLY A 83 -5.90 6.28 25.67
C GLY A 83 -6.53 5.43 26.80
N GLN A 84 -7.73 4.89 26.61
CA GLN A 84 -8.40 3.98 27.56
C GLN A 84 -8.33 2.50 27.16
N TYR A 85 -7.69 2.15 26.05
CA TYR A 85 -7.48 0.76 25.67
C TYR A 85 -6.39 0.16 26.56
N SER A 86 -6.66 -1.02 27.11
CA SER A 86 -5.59 -1.90 27.55
C SER A 86 -4.89 -2.54 26.36
N GLU A 87 -3.66 -3.03 26.56
CA GLU A 87 -2.91 -3.75 25.51
C GLU A 87 -3.70 -4.93 24.95
N ALA A 88 -4.39 -5.69 25.81
CA ALA A 88 -5.22 -6.82 25.39
C ALA A 88 -6.42 -6.38 24.52
N GLU A 89 -7.02 -5.22 24.82
CA GLU A 89 -8.11 -4.66 24.02
C GLU A 89 -7.60 -4.09 22.70
N PHE A 90 -6.40 -3.49 22.70
CA PHE A 90 -5.71 -3.01 21.50
C PHE A 90 -5.38 -4.17 20.56
N ALA A 91 -4.71 -5.21 21.07
CA ALA A 91 -4.41 -6.42 20.31
C ALA A 91 -5.68 -7.10 19.78
N ARG A 92 -6.75 -7.13 20.59
CA ARG A 92 -8.06 -7.66 20.17
C ARG A 92 -8.68 -6.83 19.05
N ALA A 93 -8.57 -5.50 19.08
CA ALA A 93 -9.06 -4.65 18.02
C ALA A 93 -8.32 -4.90 16.70
N LEU A 94 -6.98 -4.93 16.74
CA LEU A 94 -6.14 -5.10 15.55
C LEU A 94 -6.15 -6.53 15.00
N GLN A 95 -6.07 -7.57 15.83
CA GLN A 95 -5.97 -8.94 15.36
C GLN A 95 -7.33 -9.61 15.15
N LYS A 96 -8.36 -9.19 15.89
CA LYS A 96 -9.68 -9.86 15.86
C LYS A 96 -10.79 -8.97 15.33
N GLY A 97 -10.53 -7.69 15.04
CA GLY A 97 -11.54 -6.77 14.55
C GLY A 97 -12.61 -6.42 15.58
N ILE A 98 -12.34 -6.50 16.89
CA ILE A 98 -13.31 -6.25 17.97
C ILE A 98 -12.88 -5.03 18.78
N ARG A 99 -13.68 -3.97 18.72
CA ARG A 99 -13.48 -2.71 19.45
C ARG A 99 -13.47 -2.92 20.98
N ARG A 100 -13.05 -1.90 21.72
CA ARG A 100 -13.15 -1.87 23.18
C ARG A 100 -14.59 -2.08 23.68
N ASP A 101 -15.56 -1.48 23.00
CA ASP A 101 -17.00 -1.62 23.30
C ASP A 101 -17.62 -2.97 22.88
N GLY A 102 -16.82 -3.88 22.31
CA GLY A 102 -17.26 -5.20 21.85
C GLY A 102 -17.87 -5.21 20.44
N ALA A 103 -18.09 -4.06 19.80
CA ALA A 103 -18.60 -4.01 18.44
C ALA A 103 -17.53 -4.40 17.41
N SER A 104 -17.96 -5.01 16.30
CA SER A 104 -17.05 -5.36 15.21
C SER A 104 -16.61 -4.12 14.42
N LEU A 105 -15.32 -4.07 14.09
CA LEU A 105 -14.76 -3.08 13.17
C LEU A 105 -15.29 -3.32 11.75
N TYR A 106 -15.32 -2.24 10.96
CA TYR A 106 -15.55 -2.38 9.53
C TYR A 106 -14.35 -3.10 8.88
N PRO A 107 -14.56 -3.95 7.87
CA PRO A 107 -13.49 -4.68 7.18
C PRO A 107 -12.58 -3.78 6.32
N ALA A 108 -12.77 -2.45 6.38
CA ALA A 108 -11.79 -1.48 5.91
C ALA A 108 -10.51 -1.49 6.76
N MET A 109 -10.60 -1.86 8.05
CA MET A 109 -9.41 -2.13 8.86
C MET A 109 -8.86 -3.52 8.53
N PRO A 110 -7.58 -3.69 8.15
CA PRO A 110 -7.03 -4.95 7.67
C PRO A 110 -6.67 -5.92 8.82
N TYR A 111 -7.60 -6.13 9.76
CA TYR A 111 -7.43 -7.07 10.85
C TYR A 111 -7.18 -8.53 10.43
N PRO A 112 -7.66 -9.04 9.27
CA PRO A 112 -7.27 -10.36 8.79
C PRO A 112 -5.77 -10.47 8.52
N SER A 113 -5.13 -9.40 8.05
CA SER A 113 -3.66 -9.32 7.85
C SER A 113 -2.96 -9.16 9.20
N TYR A 114 -3.40 -8.20 10.03
CA TYR A 114 -2.79 -7.97 11.35
C TYR A 114 -2.90 -9.15 12.33
N ALA A 115 -3.84 -10.08 12.10
CA ALA A 115 -3.89 -11.36 12.82
C ALA A 115 -2.58 -12.19 12.73
N ARG A 116 -1.72 -11.92 11.73
CA ARG A 116 -0.39 -12.52 11.53
C ARG A 116 0.72 -11.82 12.31
N MET A 117 0.47 -10.64 12.88
CA MET A 117 1.49 -9.91 13.64
C MET A 117 1.92 -10.70 14.87
N THR A 118 3.22 -10.67 15.17
CA THR A 118 3.76 -11.31 16.37
C THR A 118 3.28 -10.58 17.62
N ASP A 119 3.23 -11.29 18.75
CA ASP A 119 2.86 -10.68 20.03
C ASP A 119 3.88 -9.60 20.45
N GLU A 120 5.16 -9.76 20.07
CA GLU A 120 6.22 -8.76 20.27
C GLU A 120 5.94 -7.47 19.48
N ASP A 121 5.58 -7.59 18.20
CA ASP A 121 5.26 -6.42 17.37
C ASP A 121 3.96 -5.74 17.84
N MET A 122 2.99 -6.51 18.33
CA MET A 122 1.76 -5.98 18.91
C MET A 122 2.04 -5.20 20.20
N HIS A 123 2.91 -5.73 21.06
CA HIS A 123 3.36 -5.07 22.29
C HIS A 123 4.11 -3.77 21.98
N ALA A 124 5.08 -3.83 21.07
CA ALA A 124 5.86 -2.67 20.65
C ALA A 124 4.96 -1.59 20.05
N LEU A 125 4.04 -1.97 19.17
CA LEU A 125 3.08 -1.05 18.56
C LEU A 125 2.20 -0.37 19.62
N TYR A 126 1.67 -1.11 20.59
CA TYR A 126 0.92 -0.54 21.70
C TYR A 126 1.77 0.43 22.53
N ALA A 127 3.01 0.06 22.87
CA ALA A 127 3.93 0.93 23.59
C ALA A 127 4.23 2.23 22.83
N TYR A 128 4.43 2.17 21.52
CA TYR A 128 4.61 3.35 20.69
C TYR A 128 3.40 4.27 20.70
N PHE A 129 2.18 3.75 20.53
CA PHE A 129 1.00 4.60 20.57
C PHE A 129 0.76 5.21 21.96
N MET A 130 1.04 4.48 23.04
CA MET A 130 0.78 4.96 24.39
C MET A 130 1.88 5.89 24.94
N HIS A 131 3.11 5.79 24.43
CA HIS A 131 4.26 6.51 24.97
C HIS A 131 5.07 7.32 23.95
N GLY A 132 5.05 6.96 22.68
CA GLY A 132 5.74 7.67 21.59
C GLY A 132 4.87 8.68 20.83
N VAL A 133 3.55 8.47 20.77
CA VAL A 133 2.62 9.35 20.05
C VAL A 133 2.07 10.45 20.97
N LYS A 134 2.03 11.68 20.47
CA LYS A 134 1.42 12.81 21.21
C LYS A 134 -0.10 12.69 21.20
N PRO A 135 -0.79 12.88 22.33
CA PRO A 135 -2.25 12.88 22.37
C PRO A 135 -2.81 14.07 21.61
N VAL A 136 -3.86 13.83 20.81
CA VAL A 136 -4.56 14.88 20.06
C VAL A 136 -6.06 14.77 20.34
N ALA A 137 -6.63 15.82 20.93
CA ALA A 137 -8.04 15.85 21.32
C ALA A 137 -8.98 16.26 20.16
N THR A 138 -8.75 15.74 18.96
CA THR A 138 -9.60 15.99 17.78
C THR A 138 -10.65 14.88 17.65
N PRO A 139 -11.94 15.17 17.86
CA PRO A 139 -12.99 14.19 17.60
C PRO A 139 -13.15 13.97 16.08
N VAL A 140 -13.37 12.71 15.70
CA VAL A 140 -13.66 12.35 14.30
C VAL A 140 -15.17 12.29 14.09
N VAL A 141 -15.62 12.74 12.92
CA VAL A 141 -17.03 12.69 12.50
C VAL A 141 -17.53 11.24 12.50
N GLN A 142 -18.81 11.03 12.85
CA GLN A 142 -19.40 9.69 12.77
C GLN A 142 -19.48 9.20 11.32
N ASN A 143 -19.30 7.89 11.13
CA ASN A 143 -19.39 7.26 9.82
C ASN A 143 -20.74 7.53 9.15
N GLY A 144 -20.70 8.01 7.91
CA GLY A 144 -21.87 8.29 7.07
C GLY A 144 -22.38 7.05 6.32
N MET A 145 -22.30 5.87 6.92
CA MET A 145 -22.79 4.64 6.30
C MET A 145 -24.32 4.63 6.28
N THR A 146 -24.91 4.32 5.12
CA THR A 146 -26.37 4.25 5.00
C THR A 146 -26.92 3.00 5.67
N TRP A 147 -28.09 3.12 6.30
CA TRP A 147 -28.83 1.97 6.81
C TRP A 147 -29.16 0.99 5.66
N PRO A 148 -29.03 -0.34 5.84
CA PRO A 148 -28.72 -1.07 7.07
C PRO A 148 -27.22 -1.34 7.33
N LEU A 149 -26.32 -0.89 6.45
CA LEU A 149 -24.87 -1.12 6.54
C LEU A 149 -24.17 -0.36 7.68
N SER A 150 -24.88 0.57 8.31
CA SER A 150 -24.47 1.19 9.58
C SER A 150 -24.60 0.26 10.80
N MET A 151 -25.37 -0.83 10.70
CA MET A 151 -25.52 -1.78 11.81
C MET A 151 -24.23 -2.54 12.09
N ARG A 152 -23.86 -2.66 13.37
CA ARG A 152 -22.65 -3.38 13.80
C ARG A 152 -22.83 -4.88 13.98
N TRP A 153 -24.03 -5.35 14.28
CA TRP A 153 -24.28 -6.77 14.54
C TRP A 153 -24.11 -7.68 13.31
N PRO A 154 -24.48 -7.28 12.06
CA PRO A 154 -24.22 -8.12 10.88
C PRO A 154 -22.72 -8.29 10.62
N LEU A 155 -21.92 -7.26 10.92
CA LEU A 155 -20.47 -7.34 10.83
C LEU A 155 -19.88 -8.35 11.79
N THR A 156 -20.53 -8.63 12.93
CA THR A 156 -20.10 -9.70 13.83
C THR A 156 -20.26 -11.07 13.19
N VAL A 157 -21.36 -11.31 12.47
CA VAL A 157 -21.57 -12.56 11.71
C VAL A 157 -20.57 -12.64 10.56
N TRP A 158 -20.40 -11.56 9.79
CA TRP A 158 -19.42 -11.47 8.70
C TRP A 158 -18.01 -11.82 9.19
N ARG A 159 -17.59 -11.21 10.31
CA ARG A 159 -16.28 -11.42 10.91
C ARG A 159 -16.10 -12.86 11.38
N TRP A 160 -17.13 -13.49 11.95
CA TRP A 160 -17.05 -14.90 12.35
C TRP A 160 -16.88 -15.84 11.15
N LEU A 161 -17.47 -15.52 10.00
CA LEU A 161 -17.38 -16.32 8.79
C LEU A 161 -16.05 -16.15 8.04
N PHE A 162 -15.49 -14.94 8.02
CA PHE A 162 -14.38 -14.59 7.11
C PHE A 162 -13.08 -14.15 7.80
N ALA A 163 -13.13 -13.75 9.07
CA ALA A 163 -11.90 -13.39 9.78
C ALA A 163 -11.17 -14.66 10.23
N PRO A 164 -9.87 -14.79 9.94
CA PRO A 164 -9.11 -15.93 10.40
C PRO A 164 -8.88 -15.85 11.91
N ASP A 165 -8.79 -17.01 12.57
CA ASP A 165 -8.44 -17.06 13.99
C ASP A 165 -6.94 -16.77 14.18
N PRO A 166 -6.55 -15.72 14.95
CA PRO A 166 -5.13 -15.38 15.12
C PRO A 166 -4.30 -16.48 15.77
N GLN A 167 -4.88 -17.31 16.65
CA GLN A 167 -4.12 -18.41 17.27
C GLN A 167 -3.82 -19.51 16.26
N HIS A 168 -4.79 -19.87 15.42
CA HIS A 168 -4.59 -20.80 14.32
C HIS A 168 -3.49 -20.28 13.37
N ILE A 169 -3.57 -19.02 12.97
CA ILE A 169 -2.57 -18.38 12.11
C ILE A 169 -1.18 -18.49 12.73
N ARG A 170 -1.02 -18.08 13.99
CA ARG A 170 0.30 -18.10 14.65
C ARG A 170 0.90 -19.51 14.71
N ARG A 171 0.08 -20.53 14.95
CA ARG A 171 0.53 -21.94 14.89
C ARG A 171 0.97 -22.33 13.48
N ALA A 172 0.19 -21.96 12.47
CA ALA A 172 0.53 -22.21 11.07
C ALA A 172 1.84 -21.51 10.66
N MET A 173 2.05 -20.27 11.10
CA MET A 173 3.28 -19.52 10.86
C MET A 173 4.49 -20.13 11.57
N ALA A 174 4.34 -20.61 12.81
CA ALA A 174 5.42 -21.21 13.58
C ALA A 174 5.99 -22.48 12.94
N VAL A 175 5.18 -23.23 12.19
CA VAL A 175 5.62 -24.45 11.49
C VAL A 175 5.98 -24.20 10.02
N ARG A 176 5.65 -23.03 9.46
CA ARG A 176 5.95 -22.69 8.06
C ARG A 176 7.45 -22.51 7.88
N GLN A 177 8.02 -23.32 6.99
CA GLN A 177 9.44 -23.28 6.67
C GLN A 177 9.67 -22.54 5.36
N PHE A 178 10.73 -21.74 5.33
CA PHE A 178 11.27 -21.13 4.13
C PHE A 178 12.75 -21.48 4.03
N SER A 179 13.23 -21.74 2.82
CA SER A 179 14.65 -21.99 2.58
C SER A 179 15.51 -20.73 2.73
N ASP A 180 14.94 -19.54 2.49
CA ASP A 180 15.59 -18.24 2.62
C ASP A 180 14.94 -17.42 3.76
N PRO A 181 15.70 -17.01 4.80
CA PRO A 181 15.21 -16.14 5.86
C PRO A 181 14.62 -14.81 5.36
N LEU A 182 15.16 -14.24 4.27
CA LEU A 182 14.61 -13.01 3.69
C LEU A 182 13.23 -13.26 3.07
N VAL A 183 12.99 -14.43 2.48
CA VAL A 183 11.66 -14.79 1.99
C VAL A 183 10.68 -14.98 3.16
N ALA A 184 11.13 -15.56 4.27
CA ALA A 184 10.31 -15.66 5.49
C ALA A 184 9.92 -14.26 6.01
N ARG A 185 10.90 -13.35 6.10
CA ARG A 185 10.67 -11.95 6.51
C ARG A 185 9.75 -11.22 5.55
N GLY A 186 9.95 -11.38 4.24
CA GLY A 186 9.10 -10.80 3.21
C GLY A 186 7.67 -11.32 3.29
N SER A 187 7.50 -12.62 3.49
CA SER A 187 6.18 -13.22 3.69
C SER A 187 5.46 -12.63 4.90
N TYR A 188 6.17 -12.42 6.02
CA TYR A 188 5.61 -11.79 7.20
C TYR A 188 5.12 -10.38 6.90
N LEU A 189 5.97 -9.55 6.29
CA LEU A 189 5.66 -8.16 5.96
C LEU A 189 4.50 -8.05 4.96
N VAL A 190 4.49 -8.88 3.91
CA VAL A 190 3.49 -8.79 2.84
C VAL A 190 2.12 -9.35 3.26
N GLU A 191 2.08 -10.50 3.94
CA GLU A 191 0.83 -11.14 4.39
C GLU A 191 0.28 -10.53 5.68
N GLY A 192 1.14 -9.92 6.50
CA GLY A 192 0.83 -9.39 7.84
C GLY A 192 0.82 -7.85 7.90
N PRO A 193 1.81 -7.21 8.56
CA PRO A 193 1.85 -5.76 8.75
C PRO A 193 1.56 -4.93 7.49
N GLY A 194 2.24 -5.18 6.38
CA GLY A 194 2.09 -4.40 5.14
C GLY A 194 0.79 -4.67 4.38
N HIS A 195 -0.02 -5.65 4.82
CA HIS A 195 -1.38 -5.93 4.35
C HIS A 195 -1.57 -5.83 2.83
N CYS A 196 -0.60 -6.28 2.04
CA CYS A 196 -0.59 -6.03 0.60
C CYS A 196 -1.80 -6.69 -0.08
N GLY A 197 -2.25 -7.83 0.47
CA GLY A 197 -3.46 -8.53 0.06
C GLY A 197 -4.73 -7.70 0.15
N ALA A 198 -4.81 -6.76 1.09
CA ALA A 198 -6.00 -5.93 1.29
C ALA A 198 -6.35 -5.09 0.06
N CYS A 199 -5.34 -4.73 -0.75
CA CYS A 199 -5.52 -4.03 -2.02
C CYS A 199 -5.31 -4.96 -3.21
N HIS A 200 -4.27 -5.80 -3.20
CA HIS A 200 -3.83 -6.53 -4.38
C HIS A 200 -4.46 -7.93 -4.54
N THR A 201 -5.47 -8.29 -3.76
CA THR A 201 -6.21 -9.55 -3.91
C THR A 201 -7.67 -9.29 -4.31
N PRO A 202 -8.27 -10.07 -5.22
CA PRO A 202 -9.68 -9.90 -5.59
C PRO A 202 -10.60 -10.16 -4.41
N ARG A 203 -11.71 -9.42 -4.33
CA ARG A 203 -12.71 -9.60 -3.27
C ARG A 203 -13.92 -10.38 -3.76
N ALA A 204 -14.58 -11.10 -2.85
CA ALA A 204 -15.87 -11.71 -3.14
C ALA A 204 -16.99 -10.67 -3.06
N ILE A 205 -18.21 -11.03 -3.46
CA ILE A 205 -19.38 -10.13 -3.38
C ILE A 205 -19.66 -9.64 -1.95
N THR A 206 -19.29 -10.45 -0.95
CA THR A 206 -19.36 -10.10 0.47
C THR A 206 -18.15 -9.27 0.95
N MET A 207 -17.32 -8.75 0.05
CA MET A 207 -16.19 -7.82 0.29
C MET A 207 -14.98 -8.38 1.04
N GLN A 208 -14.95 -9.66 1.42
CA GLN A 208 -13.74 -10.32 1.93
C GLN A 208 -12.77 -10.63 0.80
N GLU A 209 -11.47 -10.62 1.11
CA GLU A 209 -10.42 -11.13 0.22
C GLU A 209 -10.67 -12.61 -0.11
N LYS A 210 -10.50 -12.99 -1.37
CA LYS A 210 -10.67 -14.40 -1.79
C LYS A 210 -9.53 -15.31 -1.35
N ALA A 211 -8.39 -14.74 -0.97
CA ALA A 211 -7.20 -15.45 -0.49
C ALA A 211 -6.40 -14.52 0.44
N LEU A 212 -5.90 -15.02 1.56
CA LEU A 212 -5.16 -14.24 2.55
C LEU A 212 -3.65 -14.51 2.50
N THR A 213 -3.22 -15.64 1.93
CA THR A 213 -1.81 -15.96 1.71
C THR A 213 -1.57 -16.68 0.39
N ALA A 214 -0.29 -16.84 0.04
CA ALA A 214 0.11 -17.65 -1.11
C ALA A 214 -0.28 -19.14 -1.01
N GLN A 215 -0.60 -19.64 0.19
CA GLN A 215 -1.08 -21.03 0.38
C GLN A 215 -2.56 -21.19 0.04
N ASP A 216 -3.34 -20.11 0.10
CA ASP A 216 -4.78 -20.14 -0.19
C ASP A 216 -5.07 -20.22 -1.71
N GLY A 217 -4.06 -19.94 -2.55
CA GLY A 217 -4.12 -20.14 -4.00
C GLY A 217 -3.56 -18.97 -4.81
N SER A 218 -3.69 -19.08 -6.13
CA SER A 218 -3.14 -18.13 -7.09
C SER A 218 -3.87 -16.79 -7.15
N LEU A 219 -5.04 -16.66 -6.51
CA LEU A 219 -5.77 -15.39 -6.40
C LEU A 219 -5.10 -14.41 -5.43
N TYR A 220 -4.32 -14.90 -4.47
CA TYR A 220 -3.60 -14.02 -3.55
C TYR A 220 -2.64 -13.11 -4.33
N LEU A 221 -2.75 -11.80 -4.14
CA LEU A 221 -1.94 -10.79 -4.84
C LEU A 221 -2.08 -10.76 -6.37
N SER A 222 -3.13 -11.36 -6.95
CA SER A 222 -3.34 -11.40 -8.41
C SER A 222 -3.99 -10.14 -8.99
N GLY A 223 -4.01 -9.03 -8.25
CA GLY A 223 -4.72 -7.79 -8.58
C GLY A 223 -5.95 -7.58 -7.71
N GLY A 224 -6.42 -6.33 -7.67
CA GLY A 224 -7.53 -5.92 -6.81
C GLY A 224 -8.79 -5.52 -7.56
N ASP A 225 -9.87 -5.33 -6.81
CA ASP A 225 -11.02 -4.54 -7.27
C ASP A 225 -10.71 -3.05 -7.15
N ALA A 226 -11.42 -2.22 -7.92
CA ALA A 226 -11.22 -0.78 -7.86
C ALA A 226 -11.68 -0.21 -6.51
N VAL A 227 -10.80 0.56 -5.85
CA VAL A 227 -11.07 1.31 -4.61
C VAL A 227 -10.80 2.78 -4.89
N ASP A 228 -11.75 3.67 -4.58
CA ASP A 228 -11.68 5.10 -4.92
C ASP A 228 -11.35 5.37 -6.40
N GLY A 229 -11.82 4.50 -7.30
CA GLY A 229 -11.56 4.59 -8.75
C GLY A 229 -10.18 4.08 -9.19
N TRP A 230 -9.39 3.49 -8.30
CA TRP A 230 -8.08 2.95 -8.59
C TRP A 230 -8.06 1.43 -8.45
N ARG A 231 -7.66 0.73 -9.50
CA ARG A 231 -7.45 -0.72 -9.49
C ARG A 231 -5.99 -1.07 -9.18
N PRO A 232 -5.74 -1.84 -8.11
CA PRO A 232 -4.43 -2.39 -7.82
C PRO A 232 -4.03 -3.45 -8.85
N VAL A 233 -2.79 -3.34 -9.36
CA VAL A 233 -2.21 -4.30 -10.31
C VAL A 233 -1.89 -5.64 -9.65
N SER A 234 -1.64 -6.69 -10.43
CA SER A 234 -1.10 -7.93 -9.88
C SER A 234 0.31 -7.71 -9.32
N LEU A 235 0.62 -8.30 -8.17
CA LEU A 235 1.99 -8.36 -7.62
C LEU A 235 2.65 -9.72 -7.88
N ARG A 236 2.04 -10.60 -8.67
CA ARG A 236 2.59 -11.91 -9.00
C ARG A 236 3.47 -11.84 -10.25
N GLY A 237 4.02 -12.99 -10.66
CA GLY A 237 4.98 -13.10 -11.74
C GLY A 237 4.42 -12.96 -13.17
N GLU A 238 3.22 -12.41 -13.38
CA GLU A 238 2.71 -12.19 -14.74
C GLU A 238 3.64 -11.29 -15.55
N ASP A 239 3.92 -11.67 -16.80
CA ASP A 239 4.73 -10.84 -17.68
C ASP A 239 4.01 -9.53 -18.03
N ARG A 240 2.76 -9.61 -18.49
CA ARG A 240 2.01 -8.43 -18.99
C ARG A 240 1.53 -7.52 -17.86
N THR A 241 0.79 -8.08 -16.90
CA THR A 241 -0.01 -7.30 -15.94
C THR A 241 0.53 -7.35 -14.50
N GLY A 242 1.69 -7.96 -14.29
CA GLY A 242 2.29 -8.16 -12.96
C GLY A 242 3.78 -7.81 -12.92
N LEU A 243 4.49 -8.37 -11.94
CA LEU A 243 5.90 -8.14 -11.65
C LEU A 243 6.84 -9.12 -12.37
N GLY A 244 6.35 -9.87 -13.37
CA GLY A 244 7.15 -10.86 -14.10
C GLY A 244 8.43 -10.26 -14.70
N ARG A 245 8.31 -9.06 -15.31
CA ARG A 245 9.42 -8.32 -15.92
C ARG A 245 10.28 -7.53 -14.94
N TRP A 246 9.88 -7.40 -13.68
CA TRP A 246 10.59 -6.63 -12.67
C TRP A 246 11.58 -7.53 -11.93
N ASN A 247 12.79 -7.05 -11.71
CA ASN A 247 13.74 -7.72 -10.82
C ASN A 247 13.58 -7.26 -9.36
N GLU A 248 14.30 -7.89 -8.43
CA GLU A 248 14.23 -7.55 -6.99
C GLU A 248 14.62 -6.09 -6.70
N GLN A 249 15.59 -5.55 -7.45
CA GLN A 249 16.05 -4.16 -7.29
C GLN A 249 15.02 -3.16 -7.81
N ASP A 250 14.29 -3.50 -8.88
CA ASP A 250 13.21 -2.67 -9.40
C ASP A 250 12.10 -2.52 -8.36
N ILE A 251 11.70 -3.64 -7.73
CA ILE A 251 10.68 -3.64 -6.66
C ILE A 251 11.19 -2.86 -5.45
N THR A 252 12.43 -3.10 -5.01
CA THR A 252 13.04 -2.39 -3.88
C THR A 252 13.09 -0.87 -4.14
N ARG A 253 13.49 -0.45 -5.34
CA ARG A 253 13.53 0.95 -5.75
C ARG A 253 12.13 1.56 -5.78
N PHE A 254 11.16 0.85 -6.33
CA PHE A 254 9.77 1.31 -6.37
C PHE A 254 9.24 1.54 -4.95
N LEU A 255 9.42 0.58 -4.05
CA LEU A 255 9.00 0.71 -2.64
C LEU A 255 9.71 1.85 -1.91
N ALA A 256 10.94 2.21 -2.30
CA ALA A 256 11.68 3.32 -1.71
C ALA A 256 11.29 4.71 -2.26
N THR A 257 10.84 4.78 -3.51
CA THR A 257 10.79 6.06 -4.25
C THR A 257 9.48 6.36 -4.97
N GLY A 258 8.60 5.38 -5.10
CA GLY A 258 7.38 5.46 -5.90
C GLY A 258 7.60 5.54 -7.40
N ARG A 259 8.84 5.39 -7.88
CA ARG A 259 9.16 5.50 -9.31
C ARG A 259 10.34 4.63 -9.69
N MET A 260 10.22 3.93 -10.82
CA MET A 260 11.31 3.15 -11.38
C MET A 260 11.19 3.12 -12.91
N PRO A 261 12.23 2.72 -13.67
CA PRO A 261 12.23 2.78 -15.14
C PRO A 261 11.03 2.13 -15.87
N LEU A 262 10.34 1.16 -15.26
CA LEU A 262 9.21 0.41 -15.82
C LEU A 262 7.83 0.86 -15.28
N GLY A 263 7.77 1.80 -14.32
CA GLY A 263 6.52 2.12 -13.66
C GLY A 263 6.62 3.17 -12.56
N ALA A 264 5.48 3.72 -12.19
CA ALA A 264 5.37 4.73 -11.14
C ALA A 264 4.09 4.54 -10.32
N ALA A 265 4.12 4.99 -9.07
CA ALA A 265 3.02 4.89 -8.15
C ALA A 265 1.87 5.82 -8.56
N PHE A 266 0.66 5.38 -8.26
CA PHE A 266 -0.58 6.10 -8.52
C PHE A 266 -1.64 5.66 -7.48
N GLY A 267 -2.70 6.45 -7.35
CA GLY A 267 -3.77 6.17 -6.36
C GLY A 267 -3.22 5.95 -4.96
N GLY A 268 -3.83 5.03 -4.21
CA GLY A 268 -3.45 4.71 -2.83
C GLY A 268 -2.04 4.16 -2.64
N MET A 269 -1.38 3.64 -3.69
CA MET A 269 0.03 3.24 -3.60
C MET A 269 0.95 4.44 -3.35
N THR A 270 0.55 5.64 -3.78
CA THR A 270 1.28 6.88 -3.50
C THR A 270 1.39 7.14 -2.01
N ASP A 271 0.30 6.92 -1.27
CA ASP A 271 0.25 7.13 0.18
C ASP A 271 0.94 5.98 0.93
N ALA A 272 0.79 4.74 0.47
CA ALA A 272 1.50 3.59 1.03
C ALA A 272 3.03 3.74 0.96
N ILE A 273 3.54 4.38 -0.09
CA ILE A 273 4.96 4.73 -0.21
C ILE A 273 5.27 5.99 0.62
N GLY A 274 4.39 6.98 0.54
CA GLY A 274 4.45 8.26 1.26
C GLY A 274 4.65 8.10 2.77
N HIS A 275 3.84 7.24 3.39
CA HIS A 275 3.76 7.06 4.84
C HIS A 275 4.42 5.76 5.33
N GLY A 276 4.55 4.75 4.47
CA GLY A 276 5.06 3.43 4.83
C GLY A 276 6.40 3.09 4.18
N THR A 277 6.36 2.53 2.97
CA THR A 277 7.49 1.71 2.46
C THR A 277 8.78 2.48 2.21
N GLN A 278 8.74 3.79 1.94
CA GLN A 278 9.96 4.60 1.82
C GLN A 278 10.71 4.73 3.16
N HIS A 279 10.04 4.47 4.28
CA HIS A 279 10.59 4.57 5.63
C HIS A 279 11.10 3.24 6.19
N MET A 280 10.90 2.14 5.46
CA MET A 280 11.42 0.82 5.83
C MET A 280 12.95 0.76 5.73
N SER A 281 13.56 -0.27 6.31
CA SER A 281 14.96 -0.60 6.02
C SER A 281 15.11 -1.13 4.58
N ASP A 282 16.31 -1.03 4.02
CA ASP A 282 16.60 -1.62 2.71
C ASP A 282 16.45 -3.15 2.73
N GLU A 283 16.81 -3.78 3.86
CA GLU A 283 16.66 -5.22 4.06
C GLU A 283 15.19 -5.66 4.00
N ASP A 284 14.27 -4.93 4.65
CA ASP A 284 12.86 -5.27 4.63
C ASP A 284 12.21 -5.03 3.26
N ARG A 285 12.63 -3.99 2.52
CA ARG A 285 12.19 -3.81 1.13
C ARG A 285 12.69 -4.94 0.23
N LEU A 286 13.94 -5.38 0.41
CA LEU A 286 14.49 -6.52 -0.31
C LEU A 286 13.77 -7.83 0.06
N ALA A 287 13.45 -8.03 1.34
CA ALA A 287 12.68 -9.18 1.81
C ALA A 287 11.30 -9.24 1.13
N ILE A 288 10.58 -8.11 1.08
CA ILE A 288 9.32 -7.97 0.33
C ILE A 288 9.53 -8.35 -1.13
N ALA A 289 10.53 -7.76 -1.79
CA ALA A 289 10.82 -8.03 -3.20
C ALA A 289 11.07 -9.53 -3.46
N ARG A 290 11.91 -10.18 -2.65
CA ARG A 290 12.21 -11.61 -2.75
C ARG A 290 10.97 -12.46 -2.57
N TYR A 291 10.15 -12.19 -1.56
CA TYR A 291 8.91 -12.91 -1.36
C TYR A 291 7.96 -12.77 -2.56
N LEU A 292 7.75 -11.56 -3.07
CA LEU A 292 6.91 -11.35 -4.26
C LEU A 292 7.43 -12.11 -5.49
N LYS A 293 8.76 -12.20 -5.68
CA LYS A 293 9.36 -12.98 -6.77
C LYS A 293 9.20 -14.50 -6.62
N THR A 294 8.76 -15.01 -5.47
CA THR A 294 8.37 -16.43 -5.33
C THR A 294 7.00 -16.74 -5.93
N LEU A 295 6.19 -15.72 -6.24
CA LEU A 295 4.81 -15.89 -6.68
C LEU A 295 4.75 -16.12 -8.20
N SER A 296 4.35 -17.32 -8.60
CA SER A 296 4.06 -17.64 -10.01
C SER A 296 2.86 -16.85 -10.55
N PRO A 297 2.76 -16.61 -11.87
CA PRO A 297 1.58 -16.01 -12.49
C PRO A 297 0.28 -16.69 -12.06
N ALA A 298 -0.79 -15.91 -11.89
CA ALA A 298 -2.13 -16.44 -11.76
C ALA A 298 -2.57 -17.10 -13.07
N ALA A 299 -3.17 -18.28 -12.99
CA ALA A 299 -3.56 -19.11 -14.13
C ALA A 299 -4.58 -18.45 -15.10
N HIS A 300 -5.18 -17.32 -14.72
CA HIS A 300 -6.18 -16.59 -15.51
C HIS A 300 -5.60 -15.49 -16.41
N THR A 301 -4.28 -15.47 -16.62
CA THR A 301 -3.62 -14.36 -17.33
C THR A 301 -3.45 -14.64 -18.82
N VAL A 302 -3.52 -13.57 -19.62
CA VAL A 302 -3.46 -13.61 -21.09
C VAL A 302 -2.19 -14.35 -21.53
N ALA A 303 -2.34 -15.39 -22.35
CA ALA A 303 -1.23 -16.17 -22.86
C ALA A 303 -0.29 -15.31 -23.72
N GLY A 304 1.02 -15.37 -23.43
CA GLY A 304 2.08 -14.70 -24.18
C GLY A 304 2.74 -13.55 -23.43
N GLY A 305 4.07 -13.50 -23.47
CA GLY A 305 4.83 -12.36 -22.96
C GLY A 305 4.57 -11.09 -23.77
N TRP A 306 4.97 -9.95 -23.23
CA TRP A 306 5.03 -8.70 -23.98
C TRP A 306 6.33 -8.60 -24.76
N THR A 307 6.21 -8.17 -26.00
CA THR A 307 7.34 -7.81 -26.86
C THR A 307 7.05 -6.43 -27.43
N TYR A 308 8.05 -5.56 -27.40
CA TYR A 308 7.93 -4.23 -27.97
C TYR A 308 7.68 -4.29 -29.49
N ASP A 309 6.66 -3.57 -29.95
CA ASP A 309 6.38 -3.38 -31.38
C ASP A 309 6.69 -1.93 -31.79
N PRO A 310 7.68 -1.68 -32.66
CA PRO A 310 8.04 -0.33 -33.07
C PRO A 310 7.03 0.32 -34.03
N ALA A 311 6.06 -0.41 -34.59
CA ALA A 311 5.21 0.07 -35.69
C ALA A 311 4.49 1.40 -35.36
N ALA A 312 3.87 1.49 -34.18
CA ALA A 312 3.18 2.71 -33.75
C ALA A 312 4.15 3.89 -33.59
N GLY A 313 5.34 3.67 -33.01
CA GLY A 313 6.33 4.73 -32.86
C GLY A 313 6.93 5.21 -34.17
N GLN A 314 7.14 4.29 -35.12
CA GLN A 314 7.59 4.62 -36.48
C GLN A 314 6.52 5.42 -37.25
N ALA A 315 5.25 5.02 -37.16
CA ALA A 315 4.14 5.74 -37.77
C ALA A 315 4.03 7.17 -37.23
N LEU A 316 4.05 7.36 -35.91
CA LEU A 316 4.03 8.68 -35.29
C LEU A 316 5.24 9.54 -35.70
N HIS A 317 6.44 8.94 -35.77
CA HIS A 317 7.65 9.65 -36.20
C HIS A 317 7.60 10.08 -37.67
N ALA A 318 6.95 9.28 -38.53
CA ALA A 318 6.69 9.63 -39.92
C ALA A 318 5.55 10.65 -40.10
N GLY A 319 4.92 11.11 -39.00
CA GLY A 319 3.82 12.07 -39.03
C GLY A 319 2.45 11.45 -39.31
N ASP A 320 2.30 10.13 -39.22
CA ASP A 320 0.99 9.48 -39.34
C ASP A 320 0.17 9.65 -38.06
N VAL A 321 -0.71 10.66 -38.11
CA VAL A 321 -1.74 10.96 -37.10
C VAL A 321 -3.14 10.86 -37.71
N SER A 322 -3.32 9.91 -38.64
CA SER A 322 -4.60 9.67 -39.33
C SER A 322 -5.70 9.21 -38.36
N ALA A 323 -5.36 8.32 -37.42
CA ALA A 323 -6.26 7.93 -36.33
C ALA A 323 -6.43 9.07 -35.32
N ARG A 324 -7.67 9.36 -34.91
CA ARG A 324 -7.97 10.44 -33.94
C ARG A 324 -7.21 10.25 -32.62
N GLY A 325 -7.15 9.02 -32.09
CA GLY A 325 -6.39 8.70 -30.88
C GLY A 325 -4.88 8.97 -31.01
N ALA A 326 -4.28 8.65 -32.16
CA ALA A 326 -2.87 8.94 -32.44
C ALA A 326 -2.60 10.45 -32.49
N ARG A 327 -3.50 11.22 -33.11
CA ARG A 327 -3.43 12.69 -33.15
C ARG A 327 -3.49 13.31 -31.77
N LEU A 328 -4.50 12.94 -30.99
CA LEU A 328 -4.68 13.43 -29.62
C LEU A 328 -3.48 13.07 -28.73
N TYR A 329 -2.93 11.86 -28.92
CA TYR A 329 -1.71 11.43 -28.22
C TYR A 329 -0.51 12.32 -28.56
N VAL A 330 -0.28 12.62 -29.84
CA VAL A 330 0.82 13.51 -30.26
C VAL A 330 0.63 14.91 -29.67
N ASP A 331 -0.58 15.45 -29.73
CA ASP A 331 -0.88 16.81 -29.28
C ASP A 331 -0.77 16.98 -27.75
N SER A 332 -1.07 15.93 -26.98
CA SER A 332 -1.28 16.04 -25.53
C SER A 332 -0.33 15.21 -24.67
N CYS A 333 0.28 14.15 -25.20
CA CYS A 333 0.99 13.15 -24.39
C CYS A 333 2.44 12.92 -24.84
N ALA A 334 2.72 12.98 -26.14
CA ALA A 334 4.00 12.56 -26.71
C ALA A 334 5.20 13.40 -26.24
N ALA A 335 5.00 14.65 -25.82
CA ALA A 335 6.08 15.48 -25.27
C ALA A 335 6.73 14.88 -24.01
N CYS A 336 5.94 14.17 -23.19
CA CYS A 336 6.42 13.54 -21.96
C CYS A 336 6.60 12.02 -22.12
N HIS A 337 5.69 11.36 -22.84
CA HIS A 337 5.70 9.90 -22.99
C HIS A 337 6.41 9.39 -24.24
N ARG A 338 6.87 10.29 -25.11
CA ARG A 338 7.58 10.05 -26.39
C ARG A 338 6.74 9.29 -27.42
N THR A 339 7.03 9.48 -28.69
CA THR A 339 6.36 8.73 -29.77
C THR A 339 6.62 7.22 -29.72
N ASP A 340 7.73 6.79 -29.12
CA ASP A 340 8.06 5.38 -28.89
C ASP A 340 7.48 4.81 -27.59
N GLY A 341 6.70 5.60 -26.83
CA GLY A 341 6.03 5.16 -25.62
C GLY A 341 6.95 4.82 -24.44
N HIS A 342 8.27 5.08 -24.54
CA HIS A 342 9.22 4.74 -23.48
C HIS A 342 9.24 5.78 -22.35
N GLY A 343 8.71 6.99 -22.58
CA GLY A 343 8.83 8.10 -21.65
C GLY A 343 10.28 8.41 -21.25
N TYR A 344 10.44 9.00 -20.07
CA TYR A 344 11.75 9.30 -19.50
C TYR A 344 11.86 8.56 -18.17
N PRO A 345 12.74 7.54 -18.06
CA PRO A 345 12.85 6.71 -16.86
C PRO A 345 12.86 7.52 -15.57
N THR A 346 12.12 7.06 -14.56
CA THR A 346 11.97 7.69 -13.23
C THR A 346 11.34 9.09 -13.20
N THR A 347 10.93 9.64 -14.35
CA THR A 347 10.28 10.96 -14.45
C THR A 347 8.90 10.84 -15.09
N PHE A 348 8.84 10.31 -16.31
CA PHE A 348 7.61 10.03 -17.04
C PHE A 348 7.59 8.53 -17.36
N PRO A 349 6.73 7.74 -16.70
CA PRO A 349 6.77 6.29 -16.84
C PRO A 349 6.50 5.86 -18.29
N PRO A 350 7.07 4.72 -18.72
CA PRO A 350 6.76 4.17 -20.03
C PRO A 350 5.28 3.83 -20.11
N LEU A 351 4.69 4.04 -21.28
CA LEU A 351 3.38 3.52 -21.67
C LEU A 351 3.53 2.18 -22.41
N ALA A 352 4.63 1.99 -23.13
CA ALA A 352 5.01 0.73 -23.73
C ALA A 352 5.32 -0.31 -22.65
N GLY A 353 4.65 -1.45 -22.67
CA GLY A 353 4.92 -2.52 -21.72
C GLY A 353 4.59 -2.15 -20.27
N ASN A 354 3.68 -1.20 -20.03
CA ASN A 354 3.27 -0.86 -18.66
C ASN A 354 2.11 -1.77 -18.21
N PRO A 355 2.23 -2.46 -17.04
CA PRO A 355 1.16 -3.31 -16.52
C PRO A 355 -0.20 -2.62 -16.38
N VAL A 356 -0.23 -1.34 -16.01
CA VAL A 356 -1.47 -0.55 -15.88
C VAL A 356 -2.13 -0.33 -17.25
N VAL A 357 -1.33 -0.12 -18.29
CA VAL A 357 -1.83 0.05 -19.65
C VAL A 357 -2.37 -1.27 -20.20
N MET A 358 -1.72 -2.38 -19.87
CA MET A 358 -2.09 -3.71 -20.35
C MET A 358 -3.17 -4.41 -19.51
N ASP A 359 -3.59 -3.83 -18.39
CA ASP A 359 -4.68 -4.39 -17.57
C ASP A 359 -5.97 -4.51 -18.41
N PRO A 360 -6.66 -5.67 -18.40
CA PRO A 360 -7.93 -5.84 -19.11
C PRO A 360 -8.98 -4.79 -18.74
N ALA A 361 -9.00 -4.34 -17.47
CA ALA A 361 -9.88 -3.29 -17.00
C ALA A 361 -9.19 -1.92 -17.14
N PRO A 362 -9.73 -0.99 -17.95
CA PRO A 362 -9.06 0.27 -18.26
C PRO A 362 -9.26 1.37 -17.21
N ASP A 363 -9.94 1.08 -16.09
CA ASP A 363 -10.42 2.10 -15.15
C ASP A 363 -9.30 2.97 -14.57
N SER A 364 -8.22 2.39 -14.03
CA SER A 364 -7.04 3.15 -13.57
C SER A 364 -6.43 4.03 -14.66
N LEU A 365 -6.26 3.53 -15.89
CA LEU A 365 -5.65 4.31 -16.97
C LEU A 365 -6.54 5.49 -17.38
N ILE A 366 -7.86 5.26 -17.49
CA ILE A 366 -8.83 6.32 -17.76
C ILE A 366 -8.78 7.37 -16.64
N HIS A 367 -8.73 6.93 -15.37
CA HIS A 367 -8.65 7.81 -14.21
C HIS A 367 -7.40 8.71 -14.26
N ILE A 368 -6.22 8.13 -14.54
CA ILE A 368 -4.96 8.87 -14.70
C ILE A 368 -5.06 9.91 -15.81
N VAL A 369 -5.68 9.58 -16.95
CA VAL A 369 -5.85 10.55 -18.04
C VAL A 369 -6.82 11.67 -17.67
N LEU A 370 -7.90 11.36 -16.94
CA LEU A 370 -8.90 12.36 -16.57
C LEU A 370 -8.40 13.31 -15.47
N GLU A 371 -7.86 12.80 -14.37
CA GLU A 371 -7.44 13.61 -13.21
C GLU A 371 -5.96 13.98 -13.21
N GLY A 372 -5.14 13.26 -13.95
CA GLY A 372 -3.69 13.36 -13.88
C GLY A 372 -3.11 12.45 -12.79
N ASN A 373 -1.81 12.59 -12.55
CA ASN A 373 -1.13 11.90 -11.45
C ASN A 373 0.05 12.75 -10.96
N THR A 374 0.36 12.67 -9.66
CA THR A 374 1.51 13.37 -9.08
C THR A 374 2.47 12.36 -8.48
N LEU A 375 3.68 12.31 -9.03
CA LEU A 375 4.81 11.65 -8.38
C LEU A 375 5.32 12.56 -7.27
N ARG A 376 4.96 12.24 -6.02
CA ARG A 376 5.37 13.00 -4.84
C ARG A 376 6.87 12.87 -4.59
N ALA A 377 7.43 13.89 -3.93
CA ALA A 377 8.78 13.83 -3.41
C ALA A 377 8.88 12.75 -2.32
N THR A 378 9.96 11.97 -2.35
CA THR A 378 10.32 11.00 -1.31
C THR A 378 11.74 11.26 -0.83
N ARG A 379 12.16 10.60 0.27
CA ARG A 379 13.52 10.77 0.83
C ARG A 379 14.63 10.46 -0.18
N GLN A 380 14.41 9.48 -1.06
CA GLN A 380 15.39 9.05 -2.07
C GLN A 380 15.09 9.59 -3.48
N ALA A 381 13.99 10.32 -3.66
CA ALA A 381 13.63 10.98 -4.91
C ALA A 381 12.94 12.32 -4.60
N PRO A 382 13.71 13.39 -4.31
CA PRO A 382 13.18 14.63 -3.75
C PRO A 382 12.40 15.50 -4.75
N SER A 383 12.47 15.21 -6.04
CA SER A 383 11.74 15.97 -7.07
C SER A 383 10.29 15.50 -7.19
N ALA A 384 9.34 16.41 -7.24
CA ALA A 384 7.94 16.09 -7.58
C ALA A 384 7.67 16.31 -9.07
N PHE A 385 6.88 15.43 -9.69
CA PHE A 385 6.46 15.56 -11.10
C PHE A 385 4.94 15.42 -11.21
N VAL A 386 4.32 16.26 -12.03
CA VAL A 386 2.86 16.30 -12.20
C VAL A 386 2.52 16.02 -13.66
N MET A 387 1.70 15.00 -13.90
CA MET A 387 0.97 14.81 -15.14
C MET A 387 -0.38 15.53 -15.01
N PRO A 388 -0.71 16.49 -15.89
CA PRO A 388 -1.99 17.19 -15.82
C PRO A 388 -3.15 16.25 -16.15
N GLY A 389 -4.31 16.50 -15.56
CA GLY A 389 -5.57 15.87 -15.95
C GLY A 389 -6.16 16.48 -17.22
N PHE A 390 -6.79 15.65 -18.05
CA PHE A 390 -7.38 16.04 -19.33
C PHE A 390 -8.92 16.08 -19.30
N ALA A 391 -9.56 15.84 -18.15
CA ALA A 391 -11.02 15.81 -18.03
C ALA A 391 -11.70 17.09 -18.55
N ALA A 392 -11.09 18.27 -18.35
CA ALA A 392 -11.65 19.55 -18.82
C ALA A 392 -11.39 19.85 -20.31
N ARG A 393 -10.47 19.13 -20.95
CA ARG A 393 -10.00 19.41 -22.32
C ARG A 393 -10.40 18.34 -23.33
N MET A 394 -10.73 17.14 -22.86
CA MET A 394 -11.13 16.02 -23.69
C MET A 394 -12.51 15.51 -23.24
N ASP A 395 -13.41 15.34 -24.22
CA ASP A 395 -14.67 14.64 -24.01
C ASP A 395 -14.45 13.12 -23.88
N ASP A 396 -15.52 12.39 -23.56
CA ASP A 396 -15.43 10.95 -23.32
C ASP A 396 -14.96 10.16 -24.55
N ALA A 397 -15.27 10.64 -25.76
CA ALA A 397 -14.86 10.00 -26.99
C ALA A 397 -13.38 10.26 -27.31
N ALA A 398 -12.89 11.48 -27.06
CA ALA A 398 -11.48 11.84 -27.22
C ALA A 398 -10.58 11.06 -26.25
N VAL A 399 -11.00 10.92 -24.98
CA VAL A 399 -10.28 10.09 -24.01
C VAL A 399 -10.31 8.63 -24.43
N ALA A 400 -11.47 8.09 -24.82
CA ALA A 400 -11.60 6.70 -25.24
C ALA A 400 -10.69 6.35 -26.42
N ASP A 401 -10.61 7.22 -27.44
CA ASP A 401 -9.74 7.03 -28.59
C ASP A 401 -8.26 7.13 -28.23
N THR A 402 -7.89 8.11 -27.39
CA THR A 402 -6.49 8.30 -26.95
C THR A 402 -6.02 7.10 -26.13
N VAL A 403 -6.84 6.65 -25.18
CA VAL A 403 -6.54 5.49 -24.34
C VAL A 403 -6.52 4.21 -25.17
N THR A 404 -7.44 4.05 -26.13
CA THR A 404 -7.44 2.91 -27.07
C THR A 404 -6.14 2.87 -27.89
N PHE A 405 -5.69 4.02 -28.40
CA PHE A 405 -4.41 4.10 -29.12
C PHE A 405 -3.24 3.65 -28.22
N ILE A 406 -3.13 4.19 -27.00
CA ILE A 406 -2.08 3.84 -26.02
C ILE A 406 -2.09 2.34 -25.69
N ARG A 407 -3.28 1.76 -25.55
CA ARG A 407 -3.50 0.34 -25.20
C ARG A 407 -3.21 -0.62 -26.36
N ALA A 408 -3.31 -0.15 -27.59
CA ALA A 408 -2.99 -0.94 -28.78
C ALA A 408 -1.51 -0.80 -29.21
N ALA A 409 -0.89 0.36 -28.96
CA ALA A 409 0.46 0.67 -29.39
C ALA A 409 1.55 -0.13 -28.67
N TRP A 410 2.74 -0.21 -29.28
CA TRP A 410 3.97 -0.73 -28.67
C TRP A 410 3.88 -2.16 -28.12
N GLY A 411 3.04 -3.01 -28.72
CA GLY A 411 2.84 -4.41 -28.30
C GLY A 411 1.94 -4.58 -27.07
N ASN A 412 1.30 -3.49 -26.62
CA ASN A 412 0.41 -3.50 -25.45
C ASN A 412 -0.84 -4.35 -25.68
N SER A 413 -1.37 -4.39 -26.91
CA SER A 413 -2.45 -5.29 -27.36
C SER A 413 -3.59 -5.51 -26.36
N ALA A 414 -3.98 -4.46 -25.63
CA ALA A 414 -5.03 -4.53 -24.62
C ALA A 414 -6.39 -4.13 -25.21
N PRO A 415 -7.52 -4.57 -24.61
CA PRO A 415 -8.85 -4.26 -25.12
C PRO A 415 -9.08 -2.75 -25.30
N ALA A 416 -9.79 -2.38 -26.37
CA ALA A 416 -10.18 -1.01 -26.65
C ALA A 416 -11.09 -0.44 -25.55
N VAL A 417 -11.09 0.89 -25.43
CA VAL A 417 -11.90 1.64 -24.47
C VAL A 417 -13.04 2.34 -25.20
N THR A 418 -14.23 2.30 -24.61
CA THR A 418 -15.41 3.00 -25.15
C THR A 418 -15.64 4.33 -24.44
N ALA A 419 -16.34 5.26 -25.08
CA ALA A 419 -16.80 6.49 -24.42
C ALA A 419 -17.69 6.19 -23.20
N GLY A 420 -18.41 5.08 -23.19
CA GLY A 420 -19.21 4.64 -22.04
C GLY A 420 -18.37 4.27 -20.82
N ASP A 421 -17.20 3.66 -21.04
CA ASP A 421 -16.23 3.36 -19.97
C ASP A 421 -15.69 4.66 -19.37
N VAL A 422 -15.35 5.64 -20.22
CA VAL A 422 -14.87 6.95 -19.76
C VAL A 422 -15.95 7.69 -18.98
N ALA A 423 -17.18 7.73 -19.51
CA ALA A 423 -18.32 8.34 -18.83
C ALA A 423 -18.57 7.72 -17.45
N LYS A 424 -18.36 6.40 -17.32
CA LYS A 424 -18.49 5.69 -16.04
C LYS A 424 -17.46 6.17 -15.03
N VAL A 425 -16.19 6.30 -15.41
CA VAL A 425 -15.13 6.82 -14.53
C VAL A 425 -15.37 8.30 -14.22
N ARG A 426 -15.72 9.13 -15.20
CA ARG A 426 -15.98 10.57 -15.00
C ARG A 426 -17.07 10.84 -13.95
N ARG A 427 -18.11 9.99 -13.89
CA ARG A 427 -19.16 10.08 -12.87
C ARG A 427 -18.63 9.84 -11.46
N THR A 428 -17.60 8.99 -11.27
CA THR A 428 -17.02 8.75 -9.94
C THR A 428 -16.16 9.94 -9.48
N LEU A 429 -15.53 10.66 -10.40
CA LEU A 429 -14.76 11.88 -10.10
C LEU A 429 -15.67 13.01 -9.62
N SER A 430 -16.81 13.19 -10.30
CA SER A 430 -17.77 14.27 -9.98
C SER A 430 -18.40 14.10 -8.58
N SER A 431 -18.40 12.87 -8.05
CA SER A 431 -18.88 12.54 -6.71
C SER A 431 -17.81 12.59 -5.61
N ALA A 432 -16.52 12.65 -5.97
CA ALA A 432 -15.37 12.61 -5.05
C ALA A 432 -14.61 13.95 -5.04
N HIS A 433 -15.28 15.00 -4.57
CA HIS A 433 -14.76 16.35 -4.27
C HIS A 433 -14.15 17.20 -5.42
N PRO A 434 -14.33 18.55 -5.37
CA PRO A 434 -13.60 19.48 -6.21
C PRO A 434 -12.10 19.38 -5.90
N SER A 435 -11.27 19.57 -6.91
CA SER A 435 -9.81 19.49 -6.85
C SER A 435 -9.29 20.20 -5.60
N ALA A 436 -8.93 19.44 -4.57
CA ALA A 436 -8.09 19.98 -3.52
C ALA A 436 -6.74 20.21 -4.20
N SER A 437 -6.52 21.45 -4.63
CA SER A 437 -5.20 21.97 -4.96
C SER A 437 -4.35 21.81 -3.70
N LEU A 438 -3.74 20.63 -3.53
CA LEU A 438 -2.71 20.42 -2.55
C LEU A 438 -1.56 21.34 -2.95
N PRO A 439 -1.09 22.22 -2.06
CA PRO A 439 0.05 23.05 -2.38
C PRO A 439 1.24 22.15 -2.73
N LEU A 440 1.75 22.34 -3.94
CA LEU A 440 3.04 21.81 -4.37
C LEU A 440 4.11 22.58 -3.59
N ASN A 441 4.40 22.17 -2.36
CA ASN A 441 5.60 22.57 -1.62
C ASN A 441 6.03 21.45 -0.70
#